data_AF-A0AA40ML95-F1
#
_entry.id   AF-A0AA40ML95-F1
#
_cell.length_a   1.000
_cell.length_b   1.000
_cell.length_c   1.000
_cell.angle_alpha   90.00
_cell.angle_beta   90.00
_cell.angle_gamma   90.00
#
_symmetry.space_group_name_H-M   'P 1'
#
loop_
_entity.id
_entity.type
_entity.pdbx_description
1 polymer ?
#
loop_
_entity_poly.entity_id
_entity_poly.type
_entity_poly.pdbx_seq_one_letter_code
_entity_poly.pdbx_strand_id
1 'polypeptide(L)'
;MLDEPSIGLHQRDNDMLLATLKRLRDLGNTVLVVEHDEDAIRTADYILDMGPGAGVHGGEIVARGTLDEILASTGSVTADYLNGPREVPVPAKRRKGTGKKLTVENATANNLRGVTASIPLGTFT
;
A
#
# COMPACT_ATOMS: atom_id res chain seq x y z
N MET A 1 18.73 1.57 2.58
CA MET A 1 17.57 1.16 3.38
C MET A 1 16.52 2.24 3.22
N LEU A 2 15.32 1.87 2.77
CA LEU A 2 14.19 2.77 2.57
C LEU A 2 13.00 2.26 3.39
N ASP A 3 12.22 3.19 3.92
CA ASP A 3 11.06 2.91 4.76
C ASP A 3 9.81 3.47 4.06
N GLU A 4 8.95 2.57 3.59
CA GLU A 4 7.71 2.83 2.84
C GLU A 4 7.82 3.96 1.79
N PRO A 5 8.71 3.81 0.78
CA PRO A 5 8.94 4.84 -0.22
C PRO A 5 7.71 5.16 -1.10
N SER A 6 6.66 4.31 -1.08
CA SER A 6 5.39 4.57 -1.76
C SER A 6 4.51 5.62 -1.04
N ILE A 7 4.82 6.01 0.20
CA ILE A 7 4.02 6.98 0.97
C ILE A 7 3.84 8.29 0.18
N GLY A 8 2.58 8.67 -0.01
CA GLY A 8 2.20 9.93 -0.66
C GLY A 8 2.31 9.90 -2.18
N LEU A 9 2.68 8.76 -2.78
CA LEU A 9 2.63 8.56 -4.22
C LEU A 9 1.26 8.04 -4.65
N HIS A 10 0.84 8.48 -5.83
CA HIS A 10 -0.30 7.90 -6.51
C HIS A 10 0.10 6.55 -7.13
N GLN A 11 -0.81 5.56 -7.21
CA GLN A 11 -0.48 4.22 -7.74
C GLN A 11 0.21 4.27 -9.12
N ARG A 12 -0.22 5.21 -9.98
CA ARG A 12 0.39 5.44 -11.31
C ARG A 12 1.89 5.73 -11.25
N ASP A 13 2.36 6.39 -10.20
CA ASP A 13 3.76 6.81 -10.08
C ASP A 13 4.59 5.74 -9.33
N ASN A 14 3.95 4.71 -8.80
CA ASN A 14 4.61 3.58 -8.13
C ASN A 14 5.53 2.81 -9.10
N ASP A 15 5.09 2.58 -10.34
CA ASP A 15 5.91 1.92 -11.37
C ASP A 15 7.25 2.65 -11.60
N MET A 16 7.23 3.98 -11.57
CA MET A 16 8.44 4.80 -11.73
C MET A 16 9.37 4.69 -10.51
N LEU A 17 8.79 4.64 -9.31
CA LEU A 17 9.55 4.38 -8.09
C LEU A 17 10.25 3.02 -8.16
N LEU A 18 9.49 1.95 -8.46
CA LEU A 18 10.03 0.59 -8.55
C LEU A 18 11.12 0.48 -9.61
N ALA A 19 10.94 1.10 -10.78
CA ALA A 19 11.97 1.16 -11.81
C ALA A 19 13.26 1.85 -11.33
N THR A 20 13.13 2.91 -10.53
CA THR A 20 14.26 3.64 -9.96
C THR A 20 14.99 2.80 -8.92
N LEU A 21 14.27 2.07 -8.06
CA LEU A 21 14.85 1.16 -7.07
C LEU A 21 15.61 0.00 -7.74
N LYS A 22 15.04 -0.58 -8.81
CA LYS A 22 15.74 -1.59 -9.62
C LYS A 22 17.02 -1.04 -10.23
N ARG A 23 16.97 0.17 -10.80
CA ARG A 23 18.17 0.81 -11.35
C ARG A 23 19.24 1.03 -10.28
N LEU A 24 18.85 1.43 -9.07
CA LEU A 24 19.79 1.60 -7.96
C LEU A 24 20.46 0.28 -7.59
N ARG A 25 19.70 -0.82 -7.55
CA ARG A 25 20.22 -2.18 -7.38
C ARG A 25 21.20 -2.56 -8.50
N ASP A 26 20.81 -2.35 -9.76
CA ASP A 26 21.59 -2.75 -10.94
C ASP A 26 22.92 -1.97 -11.08
N LEU A 27 23.05 -0.83 -10.40
CA LEU A 27 24.32 -0.12 -10.25
C LEU A 27 25.29 -0.79 -9.26
N GLY A 28 24.94 -1.95 -8.70
CA GLY A 28 25.77 -2.72 -7.78
C GLY A 28 25.46 -2.48 -6.29
N ASN A 29 24.30 -1.89 -5.97
CA ASN A 29 23.90 -1.65 -4.58
C ASN A 29 22.94 -2.73 -4.09
N THR A 30 22.94 -2.98 -2.78
CA THR A 30 21.85 -3.69 -2.12
C THR A 30 20.78 -2.70 -1.67
N VAL A 31 19.55 -2.92 -2.11
CA VAL A 31 18.40 -2.08 -1.73
C VAL A 31 17.52 -2.88 -0.78
N LEU A 32 17.43 -2.43 0.48
CA LEU A 32 16.50 -2.96 1.47
C LEU A 32 15.33 -1.99 1.60
N VAL A 33 14.11 -2.49 1.43
CA VAL A 33 12.86 -1.71 1.45
C VAL A 33 11.89 -2.35 2.43
N VAL A 34 11.28 -1.54 3.29
CA VAL A 34 10.07 -1.90 4.04
C VAL A 34 8.88 -1.38 3.25
N GLU A 35 7.95 -2.26 2.89
CA GLU A 35 6.78 -1.94 2.06
C GLU A 35 5.59 -2.81 2.42
N HIS A 36 4.40 -2.32 2.06
CA HIS A 36 3.14 -3.05 2.16
C HIS A 36 2.36 -3.03 0.84
N ASP A 37 2.86 -2.35 -0.20
CA ASP A 37 2.28 -2.33 -1.54
C ASP A 37 2.50 -3.67 -2.28
N GLU A 38 1.44 -4.16 -2.92
CA GLU A 38 1.45 -5.45 -3.62
C GLU A 38 2.41 -5.47 -4.83
N ASP A 39 2.42 -4.40 -5.64
CA ASP A 39 3.27 -4.33 -6.83
C ASP A 39 4.75 -4.33 -6.45
N ALA A 40 5.10 -3.65 -5.35
CA ALA A 40 6.45 -3.67 -4.78
C ALA A 40 6.87 -5.07 -4.32
N ILE A 41 6.01 -5.76 -3.57
CA ILE A 41 6.29 -7.12 -3.07
C ILE A 41 6.47 -8.09 -4.24
N ARG A 42 5.55 -8.07 -5.21
CA ARG A 42 5.62 -8.96 -6.40
C ARG A 42 6.84 -8.72 -7.27
N THR A 43 7.40 -7.51 -7.20
CA THR A 43 8.53 -7.10 -8.02
C THR A 43 9.89 -7.34 -7.35
N ALA A 44 9.89 -7.64 -6.04
CA ALA A 44 11.11 -7.85 -5.27
C ALA A 44 11.86 -9.12 -5.70
N ASP A 45 13.19 -9.05 -5.72
CA ASP A 45 14.02 -10.23 -5.98
C ASP A 45 14.00 -11.21 -4.79
N TYR A 46 13.81 -10.69 -3.57
CA TYR A 46 13.80 -11.44 -2.34
C TYR A 46 12.92 -10.73 -1.30
N ILE A 47 12.14 -11.50 -0.55
CA ILE A 47 11.15 -11.03 0.41
C ILE A 47 11.46 -11.63 1.78
N LEU A 48 11.30 -10.82 2.83
CA LEU A 48 11.29 -11.24 4.22
C LEU A 48 9.93 -10.88 4.82
N ASP A 49 9.14 -11.89 5.16
CA ASP A 49 7.85 -11.70 5.81
C ASP A 49 7.99 -11.79 7.33
N MET A 50 7.51 -10.76 8.04
CA MET A 50 7.82 -10.53 9.44
C MET A 50 6.58 -10.70 10.34
N GLY A 51 6.71 -11.58 11.32
CA GLY A 51 5.78 -11.82 12.42
C GLY A 51 4.46 -12.47 12.01
N PRO A 52 3.86 -13.35 12.84
CA PRO A 52 2.44 -13.66 12.69
C PRO A 52 1.55 -12.52 13.23
N GLY A 53 2.13 -11.56 13.96
CA GLY A 53 1.47 -10.39 14.51
C GLY A 53 2.46 -9.28 14.88
N ALA A 54 2.01 -8.30 15.67
CA ALA A 54 2.80 -7.14 16.08
C ALA A 54 3.27 -7.22 17.55
N GLY A 55 4.30 -6.43 17.91
CA GLY A 55 4.80 -6.35 19.28
C GLY A 55 5.35 -7.68 19.79
N VAL A 56 4.92 -8.10 20.99
CA VAL A 56 5.33 -9.38 21.61
C VAL A 56 4.88 -10.62 20.83
N HIS A 57 3.96 -10.47 19.89
CA HIS A 57 3.47 -11.52 19.00
C HIS A 57 4.12 -11.47 17.60
N GLY A 58 5.11 -10.60 17.40
CA GLY A 58 5.86 -10.46 16.17
C GLY A 58 7.36 -10.72 16.36
N GLY A 59 8.18 -10.16 15.48
CA GLY A 59 9.65 -10.21 15.60
C GLY A 59 10.30 -11.49 15.09
N GLU A 60 9.53 -12.40 14.48
CA GLU A 60 10.02 -13.63 13.85
C GLU A 60 9.94 -13.52 12.32
N ILE A 61 10.78 -14.27 11.60
CA ILE A 61 10.67 -14.38 10.14
C ILE A 61 9.72 -15.55 9.86
N VAL A 62 8.53 -15.26 9.33
CA VAL A 62 7.49 -16.27 9.05
C VAL A 62 7.72 -16.95 7.70
N ALA A 63 8.14 -16.18 6.70
CA ALA A 63 8.51 -16.67 5.38
C ALA A 63 9.67 -15.83 4.81
N ARG A 64 10.49 -16.45 3.97
CA ARG A 64 11.58 -15.75 3.26
C ARG A 64 11.90 -16.45 1.96
N GLY A 65 12.24 -15.70 0.93
CA GLY A 65 12.59 -16.26 -0.37
C GLY A 65 12.20 -15.35 -1.53
N THR A 66 12.17 -15.95 -2.71
CA THR A 66 11.55 -15.41 -3.91
C THR A 66 10.04 -15.30 -3.77
N LEU A 67 9.38 -14.56 -4.66
CA LEU A 67 7.92 -14.46 -4.66
C LEU A 67 7.23 -15.84 -4.66
N ASP A 68 7.66 -16.76 -5.51
CA ASP A 68 7.06 -18.10 -5.61
C ASP A 68 7.16 -18.88 -4.29
N GLU A 69 8.29 -18.75 -3.58
CA GLU A 69 8.50 -19.37 -2.27
C GLU A 69 7.61 -18.74 -1.19
N ILE A 70 7.41 -17.41 -1.23
CA ILE A 70 6.47 -16.72 -0.33
C ILE A 70 5.03 -17.16 -0.61
N LEU A 71 4.61 -17.20 -1.87
CA LEU A 71 3.25 -17.59 -2.24
C LEU A 71 2.94 -19.04 -1.88
N ALA A 72 3.95 -19.92 -1.86
CA ALA A 72 3.82 -21.30 -1.40
C ALA A 72 3.89 -21.48 0.12
N SER A 73 4.24 -20.43 0.88
CA SER A 73 4.42 -20.52 2.33
C SER A 73 3.10 -20.66 3.07
N THR A 74 3.07 -21.53 4.08
CA THR A 74 1.91 -21.68 4.97
C THR A 74 2.10 -20.84 6.22
N GLY A 75 1.07 -20.07 6.61
CA GLY A 75 1.08 -19.26 7.83
C GLY A 75 1.58 -17.83 7.64
N SER A 76 2.01 -17.45 6.42
CA SER A 76 2.26 -16.06 6.05
C SER A 76 0.93 -15.34 5.79
N VAL A 77 0.64 -14.31 6.60
CA VAL A 77 -0.53 -13.44 6.37
C VAL A 77 -0.38 -12.69 5.05
N THR A 78 0.84 -12.31 4.70
CA THR A 78 1.16 -11.67 3.43
C THR A 78 0.80 -12.58 2.25
N ALA A 79 1.19 -13.85 2.29
CA ALA A 79 0.82 -14.82 1.26
C ALA A 79 -0.70 -15.05 1.18
N ASP A 80 -1.40 -15.08 2.32
CA ASP A 80 -2.87 -15.19 2.36
C ASP A 80 -3.56 -14.04 1.60
N TYR A 81 -3.03 -12.81 1.66
CA TYR A 81 -3.55 -11.68 0.89
C TYR A 81 -3.14 -11.73 -0.58
N LEU A 82 -1.87 -12.06 -0.89
CA LEU A 82 -1.38 -12.12 -2.26
C LEU A 82 -2.02 -13.23 -3.10
N ASN A 83 -2.44 -14.33 -2.45
CA ASN A 83 -3.11 -15.46 -3.09
C ASN A 83 -4.64 -15.33 -3.15
N GLY A 84 -5.23 -14.44 -2.34
CA GLY A 84 -6.68 -14.26 -2.23
C GLY A 84 -7.47 -15.08 -1.20
N PRO A 85 -6.92 -16.05 -0.42
CA PRO A 85 -7.63 -16.59 0.75
C PRO A 85 -8.10 -15.54 1.76
N ARG A 86 -7.38 -14.41 1.85
CA ARG A 86 -7.81 -13.20 2.55
C ARG A 86 -7.93 -12.05 1.55
N GLU A 87 -8.97 -11.26 1.71
CA GLU A 87 -9.21 -10.06 0.92
C GLU A 87 -9.89 -8.99 1.76
N VAL A 88 -9.81 -7.73 1.33
CA VAL A 88 -10.60 -6.65 1.92
C VAL A 88 -11.93 -6.58 1.20
N PRO A 89 -13.06 -6.98 1.82
CA PRO A 89 -14.32 -7.10 1.12
C PRO A 89 -14.87 -5.72 0.73
N VAL A 90 -15.40 -5.62 -0.49
CA VAL A 90 -16.12 -4.42 -0.93
C VAL A 90 -17.47 -4.35 -0.22
N PRO A 91 -17.81 -3.24 0.48
CA PRO A 91 -19.09 -3.14 1.17
C PRO A 91 -20.29 -3.27 0.23
N ALA A 92 -21.21 -4.21 0.52
CA ALA A 92 -22.42 -4.44 -0.28
C ALA A 92 -23.35 -3.22 -0.35
N LYS A 93 -23.29 -2.33 0.64
CA LYS A 93 -24.03 -1.06 0.68
C LYS A 93 -23.10 0.07 1.12
N ARG A 94 -23.19 1.21 0.44
CA ARG A 94 -22.51 2.45 0.84
C ARG A 94 -23.46 3.34 1.64
N ARG A 95 -22.94 4.10 2.62
CA ARG A 95 -23.72 5.03 3.43
C ARG A 95 -24.29 6.14 2.53
N LYS A 96 -25.61 6.34 2.57
CA LYS A 96 -26.27 7.42 1.80
C LYS A 96 -25.95 8.83 2.32
N GLY A 97 -25.36 8.94 3.50
CA GLY A 97 -25.12 10.20 4.19
C GLY A 97 -26.38 10.75 4.86
N THR A 98 -26.24 11.91 5.49
CA THR A 98 -27.31 12.58 6.28
C THR A 98 -28.17 13.54 5.45
N GLY A 99 -27.89 13.69 4.16
CA GLY A 99 -28.43 14.75 3.31
C GLY A 99 -27.79 16.12 3.53
N LYS A 100 -27.00 16.30 4.60
CA LYS A 100 -26.22 17.51 4.85
C LYS A 100 -24.86 17.43 4.14
N LYS A 101 -24.32 18.58 3.76
CA LYS A 101 -23.02 18.71 3.11
C LYS A 101 -22.26 19.93 3.63
N LEU A 102 -20.94 19.84 3.65
CA LEU A 102 -20.05 20.97 3.82
C LEU A 102 -19.56 21.40 2.44
N THR A 103 -19.73 22.67 2.08
CA THR A 103 -19.26 23.19 0.80
C THR A 103 -18.06 24.10 1.04
N VAL A 104 -16.97 23.83 0.34
CA VAL A 104 -15.87 24.77 0.17
C VAL A 104 -16.11 25.51 -1.13
N GLU A 105 -16.15 26.84 -1.07
CA GLU A 105 -16.44 27.69 -2.23
C GLU A 105 -15.19 28.43 -2.69
N ASN A 106 -14.94 28.38 -4.01
CA ASN A 106 -13.90 29.14 -4.70
C ASN A 106 -12.52 29.07 -4.02
N ALA A 107 -12.08 27.87 -3.64
CA ALA A 107 -10.78 27.67 -3.02
C ALA A 107 -9.63 27.96 -4.00
N THR A 108 -8.68 28.78 -3.57
CA THR A 108 -7.56 29.30 -4.39
C THR A 108 -6.18 29.16 -3.74
N ALA A 109 -6.07 28.47 -2.60
CA ALA A 109 -4.78 28.25 -1.95
C ALA A 109 -3.86 27.36 -2.82
N ASN A 110 -2.56 27.65 -2.85
CA ASN A 110 -1.54 26.91 -3.61
C ASN A 110 -1.86 26.81 -5.11
N ASN A 111 -2.02 25.58 -5.62
CA ASN A 111 -2.32 25.28 -7.02
C ASN A 111 -3.82 25.17 -7.30
N LEU A 112 -4.70 25.45 -6.31
CA LEU A 112 -6.15 25.38 -6.49
C LEU A 112 -6.64 26.51 -7.40
N ARG A 113 -7.49 26.17 -8.37
CA ARG A 113 -7.97 27.09 -9.41
C ARG A 113 -9.45 27.42 -9.23
N GLY A 114 -9.78 28.12 -8.15
CA GLY A 114 -11.17 28.53 -7.84
C GLY A 114 -12.10 27.34 -7.65
N VAL A 115 -11.65 26.33 -6.90
CA VAL A 115 -12.35 25.05 -6.75
C VAL A 115 -13.53 25.20 -5.80
N THR A 116 -14.74 24.87 -6.26
CA THR A 116 -15.92 24.71 -5.41
C THR A 116 -16.30 23.24 -5.32
N ALA A 117 -16.32 22.67 -4.11
CA ALA A 117 -16.62 21.26 -3.88
C ALA A 117 -17.50 21.06 -2.64
N SER A 118 -18.39 20.07 -2.69
CA SER A 118 -19.23 19.68 -1.56
C SER A 118 -18.83 18.30 -1.03
N ILE A 119 -18.67 18.19 0.29
CA ILE A 119 -18.35 16.96 1.02
C ILE A 119 -19.62 16.50 1.78
N PRO A 120 -20.19 15.32 1.47
CA PRO A 120 -21.41 14.83 2.12
C PRO A 120 -21.13 14.33 3.54
N LEU A 121 -21.90 14.82 4.51
CA LEU A 121 -21.74 14.46 5.92
C LEU A 121 -22.32 13.08 6.24
N GLY A 122 -21.61 12.30 7.06
CA GLY A 122 -21.99 10.96 7.46
C GLY A 122 -21.63 9.86 6.45
N THR A 123 -20.68 10.15 5.55
CA THR A 123 -20.10 9.18 4.60
C THR A 123 -18.61 9.01 4.86
N PHE A 124 -17.99 7.98 4.25
CA PHE A 124 -16.53 7.90 4.14
C PHE A 124 -16.22 8.50 2.77
N THR A 125 -15.72 9.75 2.76
CA THR A 125 -15.45 10.56 1.55
C THR A 125 -13.98 10.51 1.20
#